data_AF-A0AAJ0BUC5-F1
#
_entry.id   AF-A0AAJ0BUC5-F1
#
_cell.length_a   1.000
_cell.length_b   1.000
_cell.length_c   1.000
_cell.angle_alpha   90.00
_cell.angle_beta   90.00
_cell.angle_gamma   90.00
#
_symmetry.space_group_name_H-M   'P 1'
#
loop_
_entity.id
_entity.type
_entity.pdbx_description
1 polymer ?
#
loop_
_entity_poly.entity_id
_entity_poly.type
_entity_poly.pdbx_seq_one_letter_code
_entity_poly.pdbx_strand_id
1 'polypeptide(L)'
;MPSVRSLLSNFRLSSGKMLAKNELDCILAWIAQKSDKLDFTSFAGTYHCETVMFSLQLLARDRVNMTTTSAAERGVLLPDKEVVNEFVKDITILPVTKRCCPACHILLNYVSDLTLKAIRYPGSHPHWSSCSLPPWITKDAGEHMLRQASDVLQHRLMRIPELVRKEQS
;
A
#
# COMPACT_ATOMS: atom_id res chain seq x y z
N MET A 1 2.36 18.17 -3.68
CA MET A 1 3.01 16.85 -3.82
C MET A 1 4.21 17.01 -4.75
N PRO A 2 5.33 16.29 -4.54
CA PRO A 2 6.43 16.28 -5.50
C PRO A 2 5.95 15.72 -6.85
N SER A 3 6.45 16.26 -7.97
CA SER A 3 6.13 15.73 -9.31
C SER A 3 6.65 14.31 -9.47
N VAL A 4 6.07 13.54 -10.40
CA VAL A 4 6.51 12.15 -10.66
C VAL A 4 8.00 12.10 -11.04
N ARG A 5 8.50 13.08 -11.80
CA ARG A 5 9.93 13.20 -12.10
C ARG A 5 10.76 13.37 -10.82
N SER A 6 10.36 14.25 -9.91
CA SER A 6 11.07 14.50 -8.65
C SER A 6 11.05 13.27 -7.72
N LEU A 7 9.93 12.54 -7.71
CA LEU A 7 9.81 11.29 -6.97
C LEU A 7 10.76 10.22 -7.53
N LEU A 8 10.74 10.00 -8.85
CA LEU A 8 11.56 8.99 -9.49
C LEU A 8 13.06 9.34 -9.52
N SER A 9 13.42 10.62 -9.61
CA SER A 9 14.83 11.06 -9.56
C SER A 9 15.48 10.81 -8.21
N ASN A 10 14.68 10.75 -7.14
CA ASN A 10 15.15 10.46 -5.79
C ASN A 10 14.90 9.00 -5.37
N PHE A 11 14.36 8.18 -6.28
CA PHE A 11 13.99 6.80 -5.97
C PHE A 11 15.19 5.85 -6.09
N ARG A 12 15.45 5.10 -5.02
CA ARG A 12 16.49 4.06 -4.99
C ARG A 12 15.92 2.73 -5.47
N LEU A 13 16.59 2.11 -6.42
CA LEU A 13 16.31 0.74 -6.86
C LEU A 13 16.73 -0.27 -5.79
N SER A 14 16.29 -1.52 -5.94
CA SER A 14 16.65 -2.61 -5.01
C SER A 14 18.15 -2.90 -4.97
N SER A 15 18.89 -2.53 -6.02
CA SER A 15 20.36 -2.57 -6.06
C SER A 15 21.04 -1.47 -5.24
N GLY A 16 20.28 -0.55 -4.62
CA GLY A 16 20.78 0.64 -3.94
C GLY A 16 21.17 1.80 -4.86
N LYS A 17 21.17 1.57 -6.19
CA LYS A 17 21.47 2.57 -7.21
C LYS A 17 20.27 3.48 -7.51
N MET A 18 20.56 4.70 -7.95
CA MET A 18 19.57 5.61 -8.51
C MET A 18 19.34 5.28 -9.99
N LEU A 19 18.18 5.65 -10.53
CA LEU A 19 17.93 5.58 -11.97
C LEU A 19 18.90 6.50 -12.72
N ALA A 20 19.55 5.99 -13.77
CA ALA A 20 20.33 6.83 -14.66
C ALA A 20 19.39 7.80 -15.42
N LYS A 21 19.91 8.95 -15.85
CA LYS A 21 19.09 9.99 -16.50
C LYS A 21 18.32 9.46 -17.71
N ASN A 22 18.97 8.66 -18.55
CA ASN A 22 18.36 8.03 -19.73
C ASN A 22 17.28 7.00 -19.37
N GLU A 23 17.47 6.23 -18.30
CA GLU A 23 16.46 5.29 -17.80
C GLU A 23 15.23 6.03 -17.25
N LEU A 24 15.46 7.10 -16.48
CA LEU A 24 14.42 7.96 -15.96
C LEU A 24 13.60 8.59 -17.10
N ASP A 25 14.25 9.16 -18.11
CA ASP A 25 13.56 9.76 -19.24
C ASP A 25 12.76 8.72 -20.06
N CYS A 26 13.30 7.50 -20.22
CA CYS A 26 12.59 6.36 -20.84
C CYS A 26 11.34 5.96 -20.05
N ILE A 27 11.46 5.82 -18.72
CA ILE A 27 10.33 5.50 -17.84
C ILE A 27 9.27 6.60 -17.90
N LEU A 28 9.67 7.87 -17.81
CA LEU A 28 8.72 8.99 -17.87
C LEU A 28 7.97 9.03 -19.21
N ALA A 29 8.66 8.77 -20.33
CA ALA A 29 8.03 8.66 -21.64
C ALA A 29 7.03 7.49 -21.69
N TRP A 30 7.40 6.33 -21.15
CA TRP A 30 6.51 5.17 -21.07
C TRP A 30 5.27 5.47 -20.21
N ILE A 31 5.43 6.12 -19.06
CA ILE A 31 4.28 6.48 -18.21
C ILE A 31 3.39 7.50 -18.93
N ALA A 32 3.95 8.48 -19.61
CA ALA A 32 3.19 9.48 -20.36
C ALA A 32 2.37 8.87 -21.52
N GLN A 33 2.85 7.78 -22.12
CA GLN A 33 2.08 7.02 -23.13
C GLN A 33 0.95 6.19 -22.51
N LYS A 34 1.10 5.75 -21.26
CA LYS A 34 0.14 4.86 -20.58
C LYS A 34 -0.82 5.60 -19.66
N SER A 35 -0.57 6.87 -19.36
CA SER A 35 -1.38 7.70 -18.48
C SER A 35 -1.55 9.10 -19.05
N ASP A 36 -2.79 9.48 -19.32
CA ASP A 36 -3.13 10.83 -19.80
C ASP A 36 -2.90 11.92 -18.72
N LYS A 37 -2.66 11.53 -17.47
CA LYS A 37 -2.54 12.44 -16.32
C LYS A 37 -1.47 11.94 -15.35
N LEU A 38 -0.34 12.65 -15.31
CA LEU A 38 0.84 12.29 -14.50
C LEU A 38 0.98 13.15 -13.24
N ASP A 39 0.62 14.43 -13.31
CA ASP A 39 0.70 15.36 -12.18
C ASP A 39 -0.71 15.69 -11.68
N PHE A 40 -1.20 14.87 -10.75
CA PHE A 40 -2.41 15.21 -10.00
C PHE A 40 -2.06 16.12 -8.82
N THR A 41 -2.79 17.22 -8.66
CA THR A 41 -2.76 18.04 -7.45
C THR A 41 -3.55 17.42 -6.30
N SER A 42 -4.37 16.40 -6.59
CA SER A 42 -5.21 15.69 -5.63
C SER A 42 -5.07 14.17 -5.75
N PHE A 43 -4.99 13.47 -4.62
CA PHE A 43 -4.99 12.01 -4.58
C PHE A 43 -6.42 11.50 -4.35
N ALA A 44 -7.01 10.85 -5.36
CA ALA A 44 -8.33 10.22 -5.27
C ALA A 44 -8.19 8.73 -4.89
N GLY A 45 -7.64 8.47 -3.70
CA GLY A 45 -7.58 7.11 -3.15
C GLY A 45 -8.83 6.78 -2.35
N THR A 46 -9.37 5.58 -2.54
CA THR A 46 -10.47 5.05 -1.72
C THR A 46 -9.94 4.11 -0.65
N TYR A 47 -10.68 3.98 0.45
CA TYR A 47 -10.46 2.89 1.39
C TYR A 47 -11.09 1.61 0.85
N HIS A 48 -10.33 0.53 0.83
CA HIS A 48 -10.87 -0.79 0.51
C HIS A 48 -11.42 -1.41 1.80
N CYS A 49 -12.52 -2.16 1.70
CA CYS A 49 -13.16 -2.76 2.87
C CYS A 49 -12.20 -3.69 3.64
N GLU A 50 -11.37 -4.44 2.92
CA GLU A 50 -10.36 -5.33 3.49
C GLU A 50 -9.34 -4.54 4.33
N THR A 51 -8.82 -3.43 3.81
CA THR A 51 -7.85 -2.63 4.58
C THR A 51 -8.49 -1.98 5.79
N VAL A 52 -9.76 -1.55 5.68
CA VAL A 52 -10.51 -1.03 6.83
C VAL A 52 -10.66 -2.10 7.91
N MET A 53 -11.15 -3.30 7.58
CA MET A 53 -11.36 -4.37 8.54
C MET A 53 -10.07 -4.79 9.25
N PHE A 54 -9.00 -5.03 8.51
CA PHE A 54 -7.72 -5.41 9.12
C PHE A 54 -7.08 -4.27 9.91
N SER A 55 -7.25 -3.01 9.50
CA SER A 55 -6.81 -1.87 10.30
C SER A 55 -7.58 -1.77 11.62
N LEU A 56 -8.89 -2.07 11.61
CA LEU A 56 -9.70 -2.12 12.84
C LEU A 56 -9.29 -3.28 13.75
N GLN A 57 -9.01 -4.47 13.19
CA GLN A 57 -8.50 -5.61 13.97
C GLN A 57 -7.14 -5.30 14.60
N LEU A 58 -6.21 -4.70 13.85
CA LEU A 58 -4.92 -4.26 14.37
C LEU A 58 -5.10 -3.20 15.48
N LEU A 59 -5.95 -2.20 15.23
CA LEU A 59 -6.29 -1.21 16.25
C LEU A 59 -6.87 -1.89 17.49
N ALA A 60 -7.76 -2.87 17.37
CA ALA A 60 -8.36 -3.57 18.50
C ALA A 60 -7.32 -4.25 19.39
N ARG A 61 -6.29 -4.81 18.79
CA ARG A 61 -5.17 -5.45 19.50
C ARG A 61 -4.29 -4.41 20.19
N ASP A 62 -3.95 -3.35 19.48
CA ASP A 62 -3.00 -2.34 19.98
C ASP A 62 -3.64 -1.30 20.90
N ARG A 63 -4.97 -1.17 20.90
CA ARG A 63 -5.71 -0.16 21.67
C ARG A 63 -5.51 -0.31 23.17
N VAL A 64 -5.22 -1.51 23.67
CA VAL A 64 -4.87 -1.75 25.08
C VAL A 64 -3.58 -1.01 25.46
N ASN A 65 -2.67 -0.83 24.50
CA ASN A 65 -1.37 -0.18 24.68
C ASN A 65 -1.38 1.29 24.23
N MET A 66 -2.47 1.78 23.62
CA MET A 66 -2.58 3.18 23.19
C MET A 66 -3.07 4.07 24.34
N THR A 67 -2.25 5.03 24.73
CA THR A 67 -2.74 6.15 25.56
C THR A 67 -3.65 7.04 24.70
N THR A 68 -4.86 7.30 25.18
CA THR A 68 -5.91 8.09 24.51
C THR A 68 -5.44 9.49 24.10
N THR A 69 -4.44 10.03 24.80
CA THR A 69 -3.84 11.34 24.55
C THR A 69 -3.13 11.42 23.19
N SER A 70 -2.46 10.34 22.75
CA SER A 70 -1.56 10.40 21.60
C SER A 70 -2.25 10.54 20.23
N ALA A 71 -3.50 10.05 20.09
CA ALA A 71 -4.23 10.11 18.82
C ALA A 71 -4.97 11.44 18.65
N ALA A 72 -5.57 11.95 19.73
CA ALA A 72 -6.28 13.23 19.74
C ALA A 72 -5.33 14.41 19.48
N GLU A 73 -4.11 14.38 20.03
CA GLU A 73 -3.05 15.37 19.77
C GLU A 73 -2.64 15.45 18.30
N ARG A 74 -2.82 14.36 17.53
CA ARG A 74 -2.52 14.30 16.10
C ARG A 74 -3.72 14.62 15.20
N GLY A 75 -4.86 15.01 15.79
CA GLY A 75 -6.10 15.28 15.05
C GLY A 75 -6.71 14.04 14.39
N VAL A 76 -6.32 12.83 14.82
CA VAL A 76 -6.85 11.57 14.28
C VAL A 76 -8.04 11.13 15.15
N LEU A 77 -9.22 11.15 14.55
CA LEU A 77 -10.41 10.57 15.17
C LEU A 77 -10.35 9.04 15.07
N LEU A 78 -10.15 8.39 16.22
CA LEU A 78 -10.23 6.93 16.31
C LEU A 78 -11.69 6.50 16.38
N PRO A 79 -12.05 5.35 15.78
CA PRO A 79 -13.37 4.76 15.96
C PRO A 79 -13.66 4.44 17.43
N ASP A 80 -14.94 4.41 17.80
CA ASP A 80 -15.38 4.08 19.16
C ASP A 80 -14.87 2.73 19.63
N LYS A 81 -14.71 2.57 20.94
CA LYS A 81 -14.13 1.35 21.53
C LYS A 81 -15.02 0.15 21.27
N GLU A 82 -16.33 0.35 21.36
CA GLU A 82 -17.37 -0.65 21.15
C GLU A 82 -17.29 -1.19 19.71
N VAL A 83 -17.13 -0.31 18.71
CA VAL A 83 -16.97 -0.70 17.31
C VAL A 83 -15.70 -1.53 17.10
N VAL A 84 -14.58 -1.09 17.70
CA VAL A 84 -13.28 -1.74 17.52
C VAL A 84 -13.24 -3.09 18.24
N ASN A 85 -13.93 -3.24 19.37
CA ASN A 85 -13.98 -4.48 20.14
C ASN A 85 -14.60 -5.65 19.35
N GLU A 86 -15.49 -5.37 18.40
CA GLU A 86 -16.05 -6.40 17.50
C GLU A 86 -14.97 -7.06 16.62
N PHE A 87 -13.82 -6.40 16.44
CA PHE A 87 -12.69 -6.88 15.64
C PHE A 87 -11.57 -7.51 16.48
N VAL A 88 -11.77 -7.75 17.79
CA VAL A 88 -10.77 -8.41 18.64
C VAL A 88 -10.53 -9.86 18.21
N LYS A 89 -11.57 -10.52 17.67
CA LYS A 89 -11.46 -11.90 17.17
C LYS A 89 -10.75 -11.90 15.83
N ASP A 90 -9.77 -12.79 15.70
CA ASP A 90 -9.02 -12.92 14.45
C ASP A 90 -9.91 -13.37 13.30
N ILE A 91 -9.87 -12.62 12.20
CA ILE A 91 -10.48 -13.01 10.93
C ILE A 91 -9.66 -14.16 10.36
N THR A 92 -10.28 -15.33 10.19
CA THR A 92 -9.64 -16.53 9.59
C THR A 92 -10.17 -16.84 8.19
N ILE A 93 -11.32 -16.27 7.83
CA ILE A 93 -11.94 -16.37 6.51
C ILE A 93 -12.33 -14.95 6.10
N LEU A 94 -11.83 -14.50 4.96
CA LEU A 94 -12.18 -13.19 4.41
C LEU A 94 -13.28 -13.36 3.35
N PRO A 95 -14.51 -12.86 3.59
CA PRO A 95 -15.63 -13.06 2.69
C PRO A 95 -15.59 -12.09 1.50
N VAL A 96 -14.65 -12.30 0.57
CA VAL A 96 -14.53 -11.52 -0.67
C VAL A 96 -14.92 -12.37 -1.87
N THR A 97 -15.62 -11.76 -2.84
CA THR A 97 -16.12 -12.44 -4.05
C THR A 97 -15.07 -12.55 -5.16
N LYS A 98 -14.03 -11.71 -5.11
CA LYS A 98 -12.94 -11.63 -6.09
C LYS A 98 -11.60 -11.69 -5.38
N ARG A 99 -10.53 -11.79 -6.17
CA ARG A 99 -9.16 -11.63 -5.68
C ARG A 99 -8.96 -10.24 -5.10
N CYS A 100 -8.23 -10.14 -4.00
CA CYS A 100 -7.89 -8.85 -3.39
C CYS A 100 -6.88 -8.09 -4.25
N CYS A 101 -6.86 -6.76 -4.11
CA CYS A 101 -5.80 -5.96 -4.70
C CYS A 101 -4.46 -6.18 -3.95
N PRO A 102 -3.32 -5.87 -4.58
CA PRO A 102 -2.00 -6.03 -3.97
C PRO A 102 -1.86 -5.34 -2.61
N ALA A 103 -2.40 -4.13 -2.45
CA ALA A 103 -2.32 -3.40 -1.18
C ALA A 103 -3.08 -4.12 -0.05
N CYS A 104 -4.30 -4.59 -0.31
CA CYS A 104 -5.07 -5.38 0.66
C CYS A 104 -4.38 -6.70 0.99
N HIS A 105 -3.83 -7.36 -0.02
CA HIS A 105 -3.09 -8.60 0.12
C HIS A 105 -1.86 -8.46 1.02
N ILE A 106 -1.10 -7.36 0.87
CA ILE A 106 0.07 -7.08 1.71
C ILE A 106 -0.35 -6.95 3.18
N LEU A 107 -1.40 -6.18 3.48
CA LEU A 107 -1.88 -6.02 4.86
C LEU A 107 -2.41 -7.34 5.44
N LEU A 108 -3.11 -8.13 4.64
CA LEU A 108 -3.59 -9.45 5.04
C LEU A 108 -2.42 -10.37 5.42
N ASN A 109 -1.36 -10.43 4.60
CA ASN A 109 -0.18 -11.23 4.92
C ASN A 109 0.48 -10.74 6.21
N TYR A 110 0.61 -9.42 6.40
CA TYR A 110 1.13 -8.84 7.64
C TYR A 110 0.32 -9.31 8.87
N VAL A 111 -1.01 -9.27 8.81
CA VAL A 111 -1.88 -9.74 9.90
C VAL A 111 -1.77 -11.26 10.09
N SER A 112 -1.73 -12.04 9.00
CA SER A 112 -1.55 -13.49 9.03
C SER A 112 -0.26 -13.88 9.74
N ASP A 113 0.85 -13.20 9.43
CA ASP A 113 2.16 -13.42 10.03
C ASP A 113 2.17 -13.01 11.51
N LEU A 114 1.59 -11.86 11.84
CA LEU A 114 1.49 -11.37 13.21
C LEU A 114 0.66 -12.29 14.12
N THR A 115 -0.40 -12.89 13.57
CA THR A 115 -1.32 -13.76 14.32
C THR A 115 -0.94 -15.24 14.30
N LEU A 116 0.04 -15.62 13.47
CA LEU A 116 0.39 -17.01 13.16
C LEU A 116 -0.83 -17.83 12.68
N LYS A 117 -1.79 -17.18 12.03
CA LYS A 117 -3.03 -17.79 11.54
C LYS A 117 -3.21 -17.49 10.06
N ALA A 118 -3.35 -18.56 9.28
CA ALA A 118 -3.67 -18.44 7.87
C ALA A 118 -5.09 -17.88 7.66
N ILE A 119 -5.18 -16.82 6.87
CA ILE A 119 -6.45 -16.22 6.45
C ILE A 119 -6.83 -16.79 5.08
N ARG A 120 -8.02 -17.40 4.98
CA ARG A 120 -8.52 -18.00 3.73
C ARG A 120 -9.24 -16.95 2.88
N TYR A 121 -8.83 -16.80 1.62
CA TYR A 121 -9.42 -15.89 0.63
C TYR A 121 -9.01 -16.31 -0.81
N PRO A 122 -9.63 -15.79 -1.87
CA PRO A 122 -9.40 -16.20 -3.26
C PRO A 122 -8.03 -15.85 -3.87
N GLY A 123 -7.12 -15.25 -3.11
CA GLY A 123 -5.80 -14.79 -3.57
C GLY A 123 -5.78 -13.32 -4.02
N SER A 124 -4.66 -12.92 -4.64
CA SER A 124 -4.38 -11.54 -5.06
C SER A 124 -4.32 -11.41 -6.58
N HIS A 125 -4.73 -10.27 -7.12
CA HIS A 125 -4.56 -9.91 -8.53
C HIS A 125 -3.35 -8.98 -8.74
N PRO A 126 -2.72 -8.92 -9.93
CA PRO A 126 -1.48 -8.17 -10.12
C PRO A 126 -1.66 -6.64 -10.27
N HIS A 127 -2.89 -6.20 -10.53
CA HIS A 127 -3.19 -4.79 -10.81
C HIS A 127 -3.24 -3.96 -9.53
N TRP A 128 -2.50 -2.85 -9.50
CA TRP A 128 -2.58 -1.89 -8.41
C TRP A 128 -3.62 -0.82 -8.74
N SER A 129 -4.49 -0.52 -7.80
CA SER A 129 -5.41 0.62 -7.84
C SER A 129 -4.98 1.66 -6.81
N SER A 130 -5.42 2.91 -6.97
CA SER A 130 -5.23 3.92 -5.93
C SER A 130 -5.99 3.50 -4.67
N CYS A 131 -5.26 3.33 -3.57
CA CYS A 131 -5.83 3.01 -2.27
C CYS A 131 -5.24 3.92 -1.20
N SER A 132 -6.10 4.40 -0.31
CA SER A 132 -5.69 5.18 0.86
C SER A 132 -5.46 4.24 2.05
N LEU A 133 -4.47 4.55 2.89
CA LEU A 133 -4.32 3.89 4.19
C LEU A 133 -5.34 4.48 5.17
N PRO A 134 -6.14 3.66 5.86
CA PRO A 134 -7.03 4.17 6.90
C PRO A 134 -6.25 4.95 7.96
N PRO A 135 -6.77 6.07 8.48
CA PRO A 135 -6.01 6.94 9.40
C PRO A 135 -5.72 6.28 10.76
N TRP A 136 -6.41 5.18 11.07
CA TRP A 136 -6.20 4.38 12.28
C TRP A 136 -5.37 3.10 12.04
N ILE A 137 -4.74 2.94 10.86
CA ILE A 137 -3.78 1.86 10.68
C ILE A 137 -2.62 2.04 11.67
N THR A 138 -2.14 0.94 12.23
CA THR A 138 -1.00 0.98 13.15
C THR A 138 0.27 1.34 12.38
N LYS A 139 1.18 2.05 13.03
CA LYS A 139 2.39 2.58 12.38
C LYS A 139 3.19 1.46 11.71
N ASP A 140 3.42 0.36 12.42
CA ASP A 140 4.22 -0.77 11.94
C ASP A 140 3.58 -1.43 10.69
N ALA A 141 2.25 -1.57 10.68
CA ALA A 141 1.53 -2.09 9.53
C ALA A 141 1.59 -1.12 8.34
N GLY A 142 1.39 0.18 8.58
CA GLY A 142 1.49 1.21 7.54
C GLY A 142 2.89 1.27 6.91
N GLU A 143 3.94 1.25 7.73
CA GLU A 143 5.33 1.23 7.26
C GLU A 143 5.67 -0.08 6.53
N HIS A 144 5.15 -1.22 6.99
CA HIS A 144 5.28 -2.48 6.27
C HIS A 144 4.65 -2.40 4.88
N MET A 145 3.41 -1.89 4.77
CA MET A 145 2.72 -1.71 3.50
C MET A 145 3.48 -0.79 2.53
N LEU A 146 3.99 0.35 3.03
CA LEU A 146 4.76 1.29 2.23
C LEU A 146 6.07 0.69 1.71
N ARG A 147 6.76 -0.11 2.54
CA ARG A 147 7.97 -0.83 2.13
C ARG A 147 7.67 -1.83 1.03
N GLN A 148 6.67 -2.69 1.21
CA GLN A 148 6.28 -3.68 0.20
C GLN A 148 5.83 -3.03 -1.12
N ALA A 149 5.08 -1.92 -1.06
CA ALA A 149 4.72 -1.15 -2.25
C ALA A 149 5.94 -0.57 -2.95
N SER A 150 6.92 -0.07 -2.19
CA SER A 150 8.20 0.44 -2.72
C SER A 150 9.00 -0.66 -3.39
N ASP A 151 9.11 -1.85 -2.78
CA ASP A 151 9.84 -2.99 -3.34
C ASP A 151 9.22 -3.43 -4.68
N VAL A 152 7.88 -3.52 -4.74
CA VAL A 152 7.16 -3.82 -5.98
C VAL A 152 7.41 -2.76 -7.05
N LEU A 153 7.42 -1.48 -6.67
CA LEU A 153 7.72 -0.39 -7.59
C LEU A 153 9.16 -0.50 -8.10
N GLN A 154 10.16 -0.75 -7.24
CA GLN A 154 11.55 -0.96 -7.64
C GLN A 154 11.68 -2.07 -8.68
N HIS A 155 11.07 -3.23 -8.42
CA HIS A 155 11.10 -4.35 -9.36
C HIS A 155 10.45 -4.01 -10.70
N ARG A 156 9.37 -3.23 -10.71
CA ARG A 156 8.71 -2.80 -11.95
C ARG A 156 9.56 -1.80 -12.73
N LEU A 157 10.11 -0.80 -12.06
CA LEU A 157 10.93 0.24 -12.69
C LEU A 157 12.17 -0.34 -13.37
N MET A 158 12.82 -1.34 -12.78
CA MET A 158 13.96 -2.02 -13.40
C MET A 158 13.62 -2.73 -14.71
N ARG A 159 12.36 -3.18 -14.88
CA ARG A 159 11.92 -3.93 -16.06
C ARG A 159 11.44 -3.04 -17.21
N ILE A 160 10.97 -1.83 -16.92
CA ILE A 160 10.41 -0.94 -17.96
C ILE A 160 11.41 -0.65 -19.09
N PRO A 161 12.68 -0.26 -18.83
CA PRO A 161 13.63 0.00 -19.90
C PRO A 161 13.87 -1.20 -20.82
N GLU A 162 13.87 -2.41 -20.26
CA GLU A 162 14.03 -3.65 -21.03
C GLU A 162 12.82 -3.92 -21.93
N LEU A 163 11.60 -3.67 -21.41
CA LEU A 163 10.37 -3.84 -22.15
C LEU A 163 10.26 -2.84 -23.31
N VAL A 164 10.58 -1.56 -23.06
CA VAL A 164 10.56 -0.51 -24.09
C VAL A 164 11.54 -0.82 -25.22
N ARG A 165 12.75 -1.32 -24.92
CA ARG A 165 13.72 -1.70 -25.96
C ARG A 165 13.22 -2.85 -26.85
N LYS A 166 12.51 -3.83 -26.28
CA LYS A 166 11.94 -4.96 -27.02
C LYS A 166 10.78 -4.56 -27.93
N GLU A 167 10.02 -3.52 -27.57
CA GLU A 167 8.93 -3.01 -28.41
C GLU A 167 9.45 -2.21 -29.63
N GLN A 168 10.72 -1.80 -29.61
CA GLN A 168 11.37 -1.02 -30.67
C GLN A 168 12.25 -1.85 -31.62
N SER A 169 12.44 -3.15 -31.32
CA SER A 169 13.22 -4.11 -32.12
C SER A 169 12.30 -5.01 -32.94
#